data_AF-A0A6N8X4G8-F1
#
_entry.id   AF-A0A6N8X4G8-F1
#
_cell.length_a   1.000
_cell.length_b   1.000
_cell.length_c   1.000
_cell.angle_alpha   90.00
_cell.angle_beta   90.00
_cell.angle_gamma   90.00
#
_symmetry.space_group_name_H-M   'P 1'
#
loop_
_entity.id
_entity.type
_entity.pdbx_description
1 polymer ?
#
loop_
_entity_poly.entity_id
_entity_poly.type
_entity_poly.pdbx_seq_one_letter_code
_entity_poly.pdbx_strand_id
1 'polypeptide(L)'
;MGMAVDLRWSTRRDCRSWLENEVLVPLERQGVLQATLERNPRHYHIAVYPRQYAAYVANLESRQQLTAEVRVAEAEAVHSTPTRYRVRSGDSLWGIARAHGTTVDELKSANNLRSSRIYAGQLLQLPSGS
;
A
#
# COMPACT_ATOMS: atom_id res chain seq x y z
N MET A 1 -10.05 36.17 1.75
CA MET A 1 -8.71 36.57 1.27
C MET A 1 -7.97 35.31 0.88
N GLY A 2 -7.45 35.23 -0.35
CA GLY A 2 -6.66 34.09 -0.83
C GLY A 2 -5.17 34.31 -0.58
N MET A 3 -4.37 33.27 -0.81
CA MET A 3 -2.91 33.36 -0.82
C MET A 3 -2.44 33.49 -2.27
N ALA A 4 -1.52 34.40 -2.54
CA ALA A 4 -0.85 34.51 -3.84
C ALA A 4 0.62 34.11 -3.71
N VAL A 5 1.13 33.37 -4.69
CA VAL A 5 2.52 32.92 -4.75
C VAL A 5 3.05 33.19 -6.15
N ASP A 6 4.20 33.86 -6.22
CA ASP A 6 4.91 34.09 -7.48
C ASP A 6 6.03 33.07 -7.64
N LEU A 7 5.96 32.27 -8.70
CA LEU A 7 7.01 31.31 -9.03
C LEU A 7 7.83 31.80 -10.21
N ARG A 8 9.15 31.82 -10.04
CA ARG A 8 10.09 32.15 -11.12
C ARG A 8 9.97 31.15 -12.27
N TRP A 9 9.97 31.65 -13.50
CA TRP A 9 10.04 30.82 -14.69
C TRP A 9 11.39 30.10 -14.80
N SER A 10 11.37 28.76 -14.87
CA SER A 10 12.58 27.96 -15.12
C SER A 10 12.94 27.91 -16.60
N THR A 11 14.21 28.15 -16.91
CA THR A 11 14.76 27.98 -18.27
C THR A 11 14.90 26.51 -18.64
N ARG A 12 15.01 25.59 -17.66
CA ARG A 12 15.03 24.14 -17.88
C ARG A 12 13.66 23.66 -18.33
N ARG A 13 13.60 22.99 -19.47
CA ARG A 13 12.35 22.50 -20.06
C ARG A 13 11.66 21.47 -19.17
N ASP A 14 12.40 20.49 -18.64
CA ASP A 14 11.83 19.41 -17.83
C ASP A 14 11.16 19.94 -16.56
N CYS A 15 11.81 20.87 -15.86
CA CYS A 15 11.26 21.50 -14.66
C CYS A 15 9.97 22.26 -14.96
N ARG A 16 9.93 22.96 -16.09
CA ARG A 16 8.74 23.71 -16.52
C ARG A 16 7.60 22.77 -16.91
N SER A 17 7.89 21.76 -17.71
CA SER A 17 6.89 20.77 -18.14
C SER A 17 6.34 19.99 -16.96
N TRP A 18 7.17 19.63 -15.97
CA TRP A 18 6.71 19.05 -14.73
C TRP A 18 5.79 20.01 -13.96
N LEU A 19 6.22 21.26 -13.74
CA LEU A 19 5.41 22.24 -13.02
C LEU A 19 4.05 22.46 -13.71
N GLU A 20 4.04 22.66 -15.02
CA GLU A 20 2.81 22.92 -15.77
C GLU A 20 1.88 21.69 -15.80
N ASN A 21 2.40 20.51 -16.18
CA ASN A 21 1.55 19.34 -16.46
C ASN A 21 1.21 18.53 -15.22
N GLU A 22 2.12 18.42 -14.25
CA GLU A 22 1.95 17.57 -13.07
C GLU A 22 1.38 18.35 -11.88
N VAL A 23 1.57 19.68 -11.83
CA VAL A 23 1.18 20.50 -10.67
C VAL A 23 0.10 21.51 -11.04
N LEU A 24 0.37 22.46 -11.93
CA LEU A 24 -0.54 23.59 -12.17
C LEU A 24 -1.83 23.14 -12.85
N VAL A 25 -1.75 22.51 -14.03
CA VAL A 25 -2.93 22.12 -14.81
C VAL A 25 -3.88 21.19 -14.04
N PRO A 26 -3.41 20.15 -13.31
CA PRO A 26 -4.30 19.32 -12.51
C PRO A 26 -5.01 20.08 -11.39
N LEU A 27 -4.29 20.95 -10.68
CA LEU A 27 -4.85 21.72 -9.56
C LEU A 27 -5.80 22.82 -10.03
N GLU A 28 -5.58 23.42 -11.20
CA GLU A 28 -6.53 24.33 -11.85
C GLU A 28 -7.82 23.62 -12.24
N ARG A 29 -7.73 22.43 -12.85
CA ARG A 29 -8.91 21.62 -13.21
C ARG A 29 -9.75 21.24 -11.99
N GLN A 30 -9.12 21.10 -10.83
CA GLN A 30 -9.79 20.83 -9.56
C GLN A 30 -10.26 22.10 -8.84
N GLY A 31 -9.98 23.29 -9.38
CA GLY A 31 -10.35 24.57 -8.78
C GLY A 31 -9.61 24.90 -7.49
N VAL A 32 -8.47 24.26 -7.24
CA VAL A 32 -7.65 24.43 -6.03
C VAL A 32 -6.84 25.73 -6.10
N LEU A 33 -6.36 26.05 -7.29
CA LEU A 33 -5.60 27.26 -7.58
C LEU A 33 -5.95 27.77 -8.98
N GLN A 34 -5.46 28.96 -9.29
CA GLN A 34 -5.40 29.52 -10.63
C GLN A 34 -3.99 30.00 -10.90
N ALA A 35 -3.40 29.64 -12.03
CA ALA A 35 -2.05 29.99 -12.42
C ALA A 35 -2.06 30.81 -13.72
N THR A 36 -1.44 31.97 -13.71
CA THR A 36 -1.30 32.84 -14.90
C THR A 36 0.18 33.04 -15.21
N LEU A 37 0.58 32.81 -16.47
CA LEU A 37 1.92 33.13 -16.93
C LEU A 37 2.01 34.61 -17.31
N GLU A 38 2.73 35.38 -16.51
CA GLU A 38 3.07 36.77 -16.82
C GLU A 38 4.31 36.85 -17.71
N ARG A 39 4.35 37.83 -18.61
CA ARG A 39 5.37 37.90 -19.66
C ARG A 39 6.53 38.85 -19.36
N ASN A 40 6.40 39.78 -18.41
CA ASN A 40 7.45 40.77 -18.13
C ASN A 40 7.41 41.33 -16.68
N PRO A 41 8.31 40.89 -15.77
CA PRO A 41 9.25 39.77 -15.93
C PRO A 41 8.50 38.43 -16.04
N ARG A 42 9.10 37.41 -16.67
CA ARG A 42 8.44 36.10 -16.80
C ARG A 42 8.36 35.36 -15.46
N HIS A 43 7.15 35.19 -14.95
CA HIS A 43 6.86 34.42 -13.75
C HIS A 43 5.43 33.88 -13.80
N TYR A 44 5.14 32.87 -12.97
CA TYR A 44 3.78 32.40 -12.76
C TYR A 44 3.20 33.13 -11.55
N HIS A 45 2.07 33.79 -11.75
CA HIS A 45 1.26 34.32 -10.68
C HIS A 45 0.22 33.26 -10.30
N ILE A 46 0.26 32.76 -9.06
CA ILE A 46 -0.61 31.68 -8.61
C ILE A 46 -1.49 32.15 -7.47
N ALA A 47 -2.80 32.15 -7.68
CA ALA A 47 -3.79 32.35 -6.64
C ALA A 47 -4.24 31.00 -6.07
N VAL A 48 -3.95 30.75 -4.80
CA VAL A 48 -4.41 29.54 -4.08
C VAL A 48 -5.68 29.87 -3.31
N TYR A 49 -6.72 29.06 -3.52
CA TYR A 49 -8.00 29.25 -2.86
C TYR A 49 -8.07 28.43 -1.56
N PRO A 50 -8.06 29.04 -0.36
CA PRO A 50 -7.80 28.33 0.88
C PRO A 50 -8.80 27.21 1.21
N ARG A 51 -10.09 27.44 0.91
CA ARG A 51 -11.13 26.43 1.17
C ARG A 51 -10.98 25.22 0.25
N GLN A 52 -10.75 25.46 -1.04
CA GLN A 52 -10.54 24.39 -2.03
C GLN A 52 -9.24 23.63 -1.75
N TYR A 53 -8.17 24.34 -1.39
CA TYR A 53 -6.90 23.72 -1.01
C TYR A 53 -7.03 22.85 0.25
N ALA A 54 -7.72 23.33 1.28
CA ALA A 54 -7.98 22.52 2.48
C ALA A 54 -8.77 21.24 2.16
N ALA A 55 -9.81 21.35 1.32
CA ALA A 55 -10.57 20.18 0.87
C ALA A 55 -9.71 19.21 0.05
N TYR A 56 -8.84 19.73 -0.81
CA TYR A 56 -7.89 18.93 -1.59
C TYR A 56 -6.94 18.14 -0.67
N VAL A 57 -6.34 18.78 0.33
CA VAL A 57 -5.44 18.13 1.30
C VAL A 57 -6.17 17.06 2.10
N ALA A 58 -7.36 17.34 2.63
CA ALA A 58 -8.15 16.37 3.38
C ALA A 58 -8.51 15.12 2.54
N ASN A 59 -8.78 15.29 1.25
CA ASN A 59 -9.02 14.18 0.33
C ASN A 59 -7.75 13.35 0.09
N LEU A 60 -6.57 13.98 0.00
CA LEU A 60 -5.31 13.24 -0.12
C LEU A 60 -5.03 12.38 1.11
N GLU A 61 -5.23 12.93 2.30
CA GLU A 61 -5.06 12.21 3.57
C GLU A 61 -6.02 11.02 3.66
N SER A 62 -7.29 11.24 3.31
CA SER A 62 -8.29 10.16 3.26
C SER A 62 -7.86 9.04 2.31
N ARG A 63 -7.34 9.37 1.12
CA ARG A 63 -6.85 8.36 0.16
C ARG A 63 -5.63 7.60 0.66
N GLN A 64 -4.72 8.26 1.37
CA GLN A 64 -3.59 7.60 2.01
C GLN A 64 -4.07 6.63 3.08
N GLN A 65 -5.05 7.03 3.88
CA GLN A 65 -5.65 6.20 4.91
C GLN A 65 -6.36 4.98 4.31
N LEU A 66 -7.20 5.15 3.28
CA LEU A 66 -7.81 4.02 2.56
C LEU A 66 -6.75 3.05 2.00
N THR A 67 -5.66 3.59 1.46
CA THR A 67 -4.57 2.74 0.91
C THR A 67 -3.83 2.00 2.02
N ALA A 68 -3.62 2.63 3.18
CA ALA A 68 -3.01 1.99 4.35
C ALA A 68 -3.93 0.89 4.91
N GLU A 69 -5.22 1.15 5.04
CA GLU A 69 -6.21 0.18 5.54
C GLU A 69 -6.36 -1.01 4.58
N VAL A 70 -6.38 -0.79 3.27
CA VAL A 70 -6.39 -1.89 2.28
C VAL A 70 -5.10 -2.70 2.36
N ARG A 71 -3.94 -2.06 2.52
CA ARG A 71 -2.66 -2.79 2.69
C ARG A 71 -2.62 -3.61 3.98
N VAL A 72 -3.19 -3.10 5.07
CA VAL A 72 -3.31 -3.85 6.32
C VAL A 72 -4.28 -5.02 6.13
N ALA A 73 -5.45 -4.80 5.54
CA ALA A 73 -6.41 -5.87 5.27
C ALA A 73 -5.86 -6.96 4.33
N GLU A 74 -5.06 -6.58 3.32
CA GLU A 74 -4.38 -7.53 2.43
C GLU A 74 -3.26 -8.28 3.16
N ALA A 75 -2.49 -7.60 4.03
CA ALA A 75 -1.47 -8.25 4.87
C ALA A 75 -2.07 -9.21 5.92
N GLU A 76 -3.26 -8.91 6.46
CA GLU A 76 -4.01 -9.79 7.35
C GLU A 76 -4.63 -10.98 6.59
N ALA A 77 -5.13 -10.77 5.37
CA ALA A 77 -5.62 -11.84 4.51
C ALA A 77 -4.50 -12.83 4.11
N VAL A 78 -3.27 -12.33 3.96
CA VAL A 78 -2.09 -13.17 3.68
C VAL A 78 -1.64 -13.96 4.93
N HIS A 79 -1.81 -13.43 6.14
CA HIS A 79 -1.53 -14.18 7.39
C HIS A 79 -2.59 -15.23 7.74
N SER A 80 -3.79 -15.13 7.16
CA SER A 80 -4.92 -15.99 7.47
C SER A 80 -5.08 -17.18 6.53
N THR A 81 -4.30 -17.27 5.46
CA THR A 81 -4.35 -18.46 4.59
C THR A 81 -3.53 -19.59 5.22
N PRO A 82 -4.18 -20.67 5.71
CA PRO A 82 -3.45 -21.77 6.32
C PRO A 82 -2.53 -22.38 5.26
N THR A 83 -1.22 -22.32 5.50
CA THR A 83 -0.24 -22.91 4.58
C THR A 83 -0.45 -24.42 4.59
N ARG A 84 -0.73 -25.01 3.42
CA ARG A 84 -0.99 -26.45 3.31
C ARG A 84 0.28 -27.18 2.86
N TYR A 85 0.65 -28.23 3.58
CA TYR A 85 1.74 -29.13 3.24
C TYR A 85 1.22 -30.48 2.75
N ARG A 86 1.74 -30.96 1.62
CA ARG A 86 1.43 -32.30 1.11
C ARG A 86 2.51 -33.27 1.56
N VAL A 87 2.15 -34.20 2.44
CA VAL A 87 3.03 -35.22 3.00
C VAL A 87 3.62 -36.07 1.88
N ARG A 88 4.94 -36.27 1.90
CA ARG A 88 5.68 -37.11 0.96
C ARG A 88 6.01 -38.45 1.61
N SER A 89 6.35 -39.43 0.78
CA SER A 89 6.78 -40.74 1.29
C SER A 89 8.08 -40.58 2.09
N GLY A 90 8.06 -41.06 3.33
CA GLY A 90 9.20 -40.94 4.26
C GLY A 90 9.11 -39.76 5.25
N ASP A 91 8.12 -38.87 5.12
CA ASP A 91 7.94 -37.79 6.08
C ASP A 91 7.40 -38.29 7.43
N SER A 92 7.76 -37.57 8.49
CA SER A 92 7.21 -37.74 9.84
C SER A 92 6.69 -36.40 10.36
N LEU A 93 5.70 -36.42 11.26
CA LEU A 93 5.18 -35.17 11.86
C LEU A 93 6.27 -34.34 12.52
N TRP A 94 7.25 -34.98 13.17
CA TRP A 94 8.36 -34.26 13.78
C TRP A 94 9.27 -33.60 12.74
N GLY A 95 9.58 -34.29 11.64
CA GLY A 95 10.38 -33.72 10.55
C GLY A 95 9.68 -32.54 9.88
N ILE A 96 8.37 -32.68 9.63
CA ILE A 96 7.53 -31.61 9.06
C ILE A 96 7.46 -30.43 10.03
N ALA A 97 7.16 -30.68 11.31
CA ALA A 97 7.04 -29.63 12.32
C ALA A 97 8.34 -28.83 12.44
N ARG A 98 9.49 -29.53 12.53
CA ARG A 98 10.81 -28.90 12.59
C ARG A 98 11.17 -28.12 11.31
N ALA A 99 10.85 -28.66 10.14
CA ALA A 99 11.12 -28.00 8.86
C ALA A 99 10.30 -26.72 8.68
N HIS A 100 9.11 -26.65 9.29
CA HIS A 100 8.18 -25.53 9.16
C HIS A 100 8.07 -24.66 10.42
N GLY A 101 8.95 -24.85 11.42
CA GLY A 101 9.01 -24.01 12.61
C GLY A 101 7.78 -24.10 13.53
N THR A 102 7.07 -25.22 13.52
CA THR A 102 5.93 -25.50 14.42
C THR A 102 6.23 -26.69 15.33
N THR A 103 5.34 -27.00 16.26
CA THR A 103 5.41 -28.19 17.11
C THR A 103 4.50 -29.31 16.61
N VAL A 104 4.81 -30.55 17.02
CA VAL A 104 3.98 -31.71 16.69
C VAL A 104 2.57 -31.57 17.27
N ASP A 105 2.44 -30.98 18.46
CA ASP A 105 1.15 -30.81 19.12
C ASP A 105 0.28 -29.74 18.46
N GLU A 106 0.87 -28.62 18.02
CA GLU A 106 0.17 -27.62 17.21
C GLU A 106 -0.27 -28.21 15.87
N LEU A 107 0.61 -28.96 15.19
CA LEU A 107 0.31 -29.59 13.92
C LEU A 107 -0.80 -30.65 14.05
N LYS A 108 -0.80 -31.42 15.15
CA LYS A 108 -1.88 -32.37 15.46
C LYS A 108 -3.19 -31.66 15.77
N SER A 109 -3.15 -30.60 16.55
CA SER A 109 -4.33 -29.81 16.92
C SER A 109 -4.96 -29.15 15.70
N ALA A 110 -4.15 -28.52 14.84
CA ALA A 110 -4.61 -27.89 13.59
C ALA A 110 -5.24 -28.87 12.59
N ASN A 111 -4.86 -30.16 12.65
CA ASN A 111 -5.34 -31.19 11.73
C ASN A 111 -6.24 -32.24 12.39
N ASN A 112 -6.68 -32.02 13.63
CA ASN A 112 -7.49 -32.96 14.42
C ASN A 112 -6.90 -34.39 14.47
N LEU A 113 -5.58 -34.51 14.50
CA LEU A 113 -4.89 -35.79 14.54
C LEU A 113 -4.78 -36.31 15.98
N ARG A 114 -5.37 -37.48 16.24
CA ARG A 114 -5.28 -38.15 17.55
C ARG A 114 -3.96 -38.89 17.77
N SER A 115 -3.23 -39.20 16.71
CA SER A 115 -1.98 -39.96 16.75
C SER A 115 -0.93 -39.35 15.84
N SER A 116 0.31 -39.81 15.95
CA SER A 116 1.42 -39.31 15.13
C SER A 116 1.51 -39.93 13.73
N ARG A 117 0.48 -40.67 13.29
CA ARG A 117 0.47 -41.42 12.03
C ARG A 117 -0.03 -40.53 10.90
N ILE A 118 0.76 -40.40 9.84
CA ILE A 118 0.45 -39.64 8.62
C ILE A 118 0.70 -40.49 7.38
N TYR A 119 0.04 -40.16 6.28
CA TYR A 119 0.12 -40.91 5.04
C TYR A 119 0.66 -40.04 3.90
N ALA A 120 1.46 -40.63 3.02
CA ALA A 120 1.92 -39.96 1.82
C ALA A 120 0.72 -39.50 0.97
N GLY A 121 0.76 -38.25 0.52
CA GLY A 121 -0.31 -37.57 -0.21
C GLY A 121 -1.31 -36.82 0.66
N GLN A 122 -1.30 -36.98 1.99
CA GLN A 122 -2.16 -36.26 2.91
C GLN A 122 -1.84 -34.76 2.90
N LEU A 123 -2.88 -33.92 2.95
CA LEU A 123 -2.73 -32.47 3.12
C LEU A 123 -2.83 -32.13 4.61
N LEU A 124 -1.78 -31.50 5.14
CA LEU A 124 -1.73 -30.97 6.49
C LEU A 124 -1.81 -29.45 6.45
N GLN A 125 -2.63 -28.88 7.32
CA GLN A 125 -2.66 -27.46 7.62
C GLN A 125 -1.50 -27.15 8.58
N LEU A 126 -0.56 -26.34 8.13
CA LEU A 126 0.49 -25.81 8.97
C LEU A 126 -0.07 -24.60 9.73
N PRO A 127 -0.01 -24.58 11.06
CA PRO A 127 -0.36 -23.39 11.82
C PRO A 127 0.68 -22.30 11.54
N SER A 128 0.23 -21.07 11.30
CA SER A 128 1.09 -19.90 11.22
C SER A 128 1.72 -19.71 12.61
N GLY A 129 3.02 -19.96 12.74
CA GLY A 129 3.73 -19.78 14.01
C GLY A 129 3.61 -18.34 14.51
N SER A 130 3.26 -18.19 15.79
CA SER A 130 3.20 -16.93 16.53
C SER A 130 4.54 -16.22 16.64
#